data_AF-A0A7W6DBN2-F1
#
_entry.id   AF-A0A7W6DBN2-F1
#
_cell.length_a   1.000
_cell.length_b   1.000
_cell.length_c   1.000
_cell.angle_alpha   90.00
_cell.angle_beta   90.00
_cell.angle_gamma   90.00
#
_symmetry.space_group_name_H-M   'P 1'
#
loop_
_entity.id
_entity.type
_entity.pdbx_description
1 polymer ?
#
loop_
_entity_poly.entity_id
_entity_poly.type
_entity_poly.pdbx_seq_one_letter_code
_entity_poly.pdbx_strand_id
1 'polypeptide(L)'
;MNDWEMTAPDGRTLETYLRDYNLMLEQIASGTPPTQEELSAAPLITHWKIEEVIYTSGERYRHIFGNFEGHPFIVEGGFGRTSPLLQLDRGMTWARCRSRVYRLQEPYPQWKAG
;
A
#
# COMPACT_ATOMS: atom_id res chain seq x y z
N MET A 1 -29.45 18.90 -8.97
CA MET A 1 -28.06 18.96 -9.48
C MET A 1 -27.39 17.72 -8.91
N ASN A 2 -27.04 16.76 -9.76
CA ASN A 2 -26.53 15.46 -9.30
C ASN A 2 -25.10 15.62 -8.77
N ASP A 3 -24.91 15.28 -7.50
CA ASP A 3 -23.61 15.03 -6.90
C ASP A 3 -22.96 13.84 -7.60
N TRP A 4 -21.97 14.13 -8.45
CA TRP A 4 -20.97 13.14 -8.81
C TRP A 4 -20.06 12.97 -7.59
N GLU A 5 -20.48 12.19 -6.59
CA GLU A 5 -19.57 11.75 -5.53
C GLU A 5 -18.42 10.98 -6.20
N MET A 6 -17.31 11.67 -6.43
CA MET A 6 -16.13 11.06 -7.02
C MET A 6 -15.58 10.05 -6.03
N THR A 7 -15.78 8.77 -6.31
CA THR A 7 -15.20 7.68 -5.53
C THR A 7 -13.79 7.37 -6.02
N ALA A 8 -12.84 7.26 -5.10
CA ALA A 8 -11.50 6.80 -5.37
C ALA A 8 -11.49 5.33 -5.83
N PRO A 9 -10.40 4.83 -6.46
CA PRO A 9 -10.29 3.44 -6.92
C PRO A 9 -10.48 2.38 -5.84
N ASP A 10 -10.46 2.76 -4.56
CA ASP A 10 -10.70 1.88 -3.40
C ASP A 10 -12.04 2.14 -2.71
N GLY A 11 -13.01 2.74 -3.42
CA GLY A 11 -14.39 2.90 -2.96
C GLY A 11 -14.64 4.03 -1.95
N ARG A 12 -13.59 4.72 -1.48
CA ARG A 12 -13.73 5.90 -0.61
C ARG A 12 -14.23 7.12 -1.38
N THR A 13 -14.89 8.07 -0.71
CA THR A 13 -15.14 9.40 -1.29
C THR A 13 -13.82 10.14 -1.52
N LEU A 14 -13.78 11.08 -2.46
CA LEU A 14 -12.60 11.91 -2.73
C LEU A 14 -12.14 12.66 -1.48
N GLU A 15 -13.07 13.17 -0.66
CA GLU A 15 -12.76 13.88 0.58
C GLU A 15 -12.01 12.97 1.57
N THR A 16 -12.55 11.78 1.85
CA THR A 16 -11.90 10.81 2.74
C THR A 16 -10.55 10.39 2.19
N TYR A 17 -10.46 10.13 0.89
CA TYR A 17 -9.21 9.78 0.22
C TYR A 17 -8.13 10.86 0.40
N LEU A 18 -8.46 12.13 0.16
CA LEU A 18 -7.50 13.24 0.27
C LEU A 18 -7.07 13.48 1.72
N ARG A 19 -8.01 13.38 2.66
CA ARG A 19 -7.71 13.47 4.10
C ARG A 19 -6.72 12.40 4.53
N ASP A 20 -7.00 11.14 4.20
CA ASP A 20 -6.14 10.00 4.58
C ASP A 20 -4.77 10.10 3.90
N TYR A 21 -4.74 10.54 2.64
CA TYR A 21 -3.49 10.74 1.91
C TYR A 21 -2.61 11.82 2.55
N ASN A 22 -3.18 12.95 2.96
CA ASN A 22 -2.42 14.01 3.63
C ASN A 22 -1.88 13.55 4.99
N LEU A 23 -2.70 12.87 5.80
CA LEU A 23 -2.25 12.31 7.09
C LEU A 23 -1.09 11.33 6.89
N MET A 24 -1.17 10.47 5.88
CA MET A 24 -0.10 9.54 5.54
C MET A 24 1.19 10.27 5.13
N LEU A 25 1.10 11.36 4.36
CA LEU A 25 2.27 12.17 4.00
C LEU A 25 2.93 12.81 5.24
N GLU A 26 2.13 13.30 6.19
CA GLU A 26 2.63 13.85 7.45
C GLU A 26 3.37 12.79 8.29
N GLN A 27 2.79 11.58 8.42
CA GLN A 27 3.42 10.46 9.11
C GLN A 27 4.76 10.04 8.48
N ILE A 28 4.85 10.09 7.14
CA ILE A 28 6.09 9.81 6.42
C ILE A 28 7.11 10.92 6.70
N ALA A 29 6.71 12.19 6.62
CA ALA A 29 7.59 13.33 6.84
C ALA A 29 8.12 13.39 8.28
N SER A 30 7.32 12.97 9.27
CA SER A 30 7.73 12.89 10.69
C SER A 30 8.55 11.64 11.02
N GLY A 31 8.63 10.67 10.10
CA GLY A 31 9.30 9.38 10.34
C GLY A 31 8.57 8.49 11.36
N THR A 32 7.31 8.77 11.67
CA THR A 32 6.52 8.00 12.63
C THR A 32 6.17 6.63 12.03
N PRO A 33 6.58 5.49 12.60
CA PRO A 33 6.17 4.17 12.11
C PRO A 33 4.67 3.93 12.36
N PRO A 34 4.03 2.99 11.65
CA PRO A 34 2.64 2.62 11.94
C PRO A 34 2.50 2.10 13.37
N THR A 35 1.36 2.35 14.01
CA THR A 35 1.07 1.78 15.34
C THR A 35 0.79 0.28 15.25
N GLN A 36 0.83 -0.40 16.39
CA GLN A 36 0.50 -1.82 16.45
C GLN A 36 -0.95 -2.09 16.03
N GLU A 37 -1.87 -1.18 16.40
CA GLU A 37 -3.28 -1.24 16.00
C GLU A 37 -3.42 -1.11 14.48
N GLU A 38 -2.74 -0.13 13.87
CA GLU A 38 -2.72 0.06 12.41
C GLU A 38 -2.19 -1.18 11.70
N LEU A 39 -1.10 -1.78 12.20
CA LEU A 39 -0.54 -3.00 11.62
C LEU A 39 -1.47 -4.21 11.79
N SER A 40 -2.13 -4.35 12.94
CA SER A 40 -3.04 -5.47 13.20
C SER A 40 -4.26 -5.47 12.26
N ALA A 41 -4.73 -4.28 11.88
CA ALA A 41 -5.83 -4.09 10.93
C ALA A 41 -5.36 -4.10 9.46
N ALA A 42 -4.04 -3.99 9.21
CA ALA A 42 -3.50 -3.92 7.87
C ALA A 42 -3.57 -5.29 7.14
N PRO A 43 -3.89 -5.29 5.83
CA PRO A 43 -3.77 -6.49 5.00
C PRO A 43 -2.35 -7.03 5.00
N LEU A 44 -2.23 -8.35 4.85
CA LEU A 44 -0.95 -9.04 4.74
C LEU A 44 -0.61 -9.25 3.26
N ILE A 45 0.66 -9.03 2.92
CA ILE A 45 1.23 -9.45 1.64
C ILE A 45 2.32 -10.49 1.89
N THR A 46 2.14 -11.69 1.33
CA THR A 46 3.15 -12.75 1.31
C THR A 46 3.76 -12.91 -0.08
N HIS A 47 4.90 -13.60 -0.17
CA HIS A 47 5.57 -13.91 -1.44
C HIS A 47 5.74 -12.66 -2.31
N TRP A 48 6.30 -11.61 -1.71
CA TRP A 48 6.29 -10.29 -2.33
C TRP A 48 7.63 -9.89 -2.95
N LYS A 49 7.55 -8.99 -3.92
CA LYS A 49 8.68 -8.32 -4.58
C LYS A 49 8.33 -6.86 -4.87
N ILE A 50 9.36 -6.03 -5.00
CA ILE A 50 9.20 -4.64 -5.44
C ILE A 50 9.56 -4.55 -6.92
N GLU A 51 8.70 -3.92 -7.71
CA GLU A 51 8.97 -3.65 -9.13
C GLU A 51 8.63 -2.20 -9.48
N GLU A 52 9.34 -1.64 -10.45
CA GLU A 52 9.02 -0.35 -11.05
C GLU A 52 7.93 -0.52 -12.11
N VAL A 53 6.90 0.32 -12.04
CA VAL A 53 5.81 0.38 -13.02
C VAL A 53 5.84 1.74 -13.69
N ILE A 54 5.84 1.72 -15.03
CA ILE A 54 5.73 2.91 -15.86
C ILE A 54 4.25 3.12 -16.21
N TYR A 55 3.70 4.25 -15.81
CA TYR A 55 2.32 4.63 -16.12
C TYR A 55 2.23 5.19 -17.53
N THR A 56 1.02 5.21 -18.09
CA THR A 56 0.76 5.73 -19.46
C THR A 56 1.17 7.19 -19.63
N SER A 57 1.17 7.96 -18.54
CA SER A 57 1.63 9.35 -18.46
C SER A 57 3.16 9.51 -18.34
N GLY A 58 3.90 8.39 -18.26
CA GLY A 58 5.37 8.35 -18.25
C GLY A 58 6.01 8.36 -16.86
N GLU A 59 5.25 8.58 -15.79
CA GLU A 59 5.77 8.51 -14.43
C GLU A 59 6.10 7.08 -14.04
N ARG A 60 7.11 6.96 -13.18
CA ARG A 60 7.66 5.69 -12.71
C ARG A 60 7.47 5.61 -11.22
N TYR A 61 6.77 4.57 -10.77
CA TYR A 61 6.54 4.32 -9.36
C TYR A 61 6.95 2.90 -9.00
N ARG A 62 7.47 2.72 -7.79
CA ARG A 62 7.68 1.38 -7.23
C ARG A 62 6.36 0.86 -6.67
N HIS A 63 6.11 -0.42 -6.86
CA HIS A 63 4.95 -1.13 -6.35
C HIS A 63 5.39 -2.41 -5.66
N ILE A 64 4.61 -2.86 -4.68
CA ILE A 64 4.75 -4.21 -4.13
C ILE A 64 3.79 -5.12 -4.89
N PHE A 65 4.33 -6.22 -5.40
CA PHE A 65 3.57 -7.33 -5.98
C PHE A 65 3.66 -8.53 -5.05
N GLY A 66 2.57 -9.27 -4.87
CA GLY A 66 2.52 -10.43 -3.98
C GLY A 66 1.11 -10.96 -3.80
N ASN A 67 0.95 -11.92 -2.89
CA ASN A 67 -0.34 -12.50 -2.53
C ASN A 67 -0.98 -11.71 -1.39
N PHE A 68 -2.23 -11.30 -1.55
CA PHE A 68 -2.94 -10.48 -0.58
C PHE A 68 -3.89 -11.31 0.29
N GLU A 69 -3.87 -11.05 1.60
CA GLU A 69 -4.79 -11.62 2.58
C GLU A 69 -5.42 -10.52 3.43
N GLY A 70 -6.72 -10.65 3.72
CA GLY A 70 -7.49 -9.64 4.46
C GLY A 70 -7.65 -8.31 3.69
N HIS A 71 -7.50 -8.33 2.36
CA HIS A 71 -7.64 -7.12 1.56
C HIS A 71 -9.11 -6.91 1.16
N PRO A 72 -9.74 -5.76 1.45
CA PRO A 72 -11.18 -5.56 1.26
C PRO A 72 -11.65 -5.63 -0.21
N PHE A 73 -10.74 -5.52 -1.18
CA PHE A 73 -11.07 -5.46 -2.61
C PHE A 73 -10.34 -6.50 -3.47
N ILE A 74 -9.46 -7.31 -2.87
CA ILE A 74 -8.72 -8.36 -3.59
C ILE A 74 -9.17 -9.68 -2.97
N VAL A 75 -9.53 -10.64 -3.82
CA VAL A 75 -9.90 -11.98 -3.36
C VAL A 75 -8.76 -12.57 -2.53
N GLU A 76 -9.10 -13.19 -1.40
CA GLU A 76 -8.14 -13.84 -0.50
C GLU A 76 -7.16 -14.75 -1.27
N GLY A 77 -5.87 -14.59 -1.00
CA GLY A 77 -4.79 -15.33 -1.70
C GLY A 77 -4.53 -14.87 -3.14
N GLY A 78 -5.19 -13.80 -3.60
CA GLY A 78 -5.02 -13.25 -4.93
C GLY A 78 -3.65 -12.59 -5.10
N PHE A 79 -2.96 -12.93 -6.19
CA PHE A 79 -1.76 -12.20 -6.61
C PHE A 79 -2.17 -10.86 -7.21
N GLY A 80 -1.60 -9.78 -6.69
CA GLY A 80 -1.93 -8.42 -7.11
C GLY A 80 -0.75 -7.47 -6.99
N ARG A 81 -1.06 -6.17 -7.08
CA ARG A 81 -0.10 -5.10 -6.80
C ARG A 81 -0.72 -4.03 -5.93
N THR A 82 0.11 -3.41 -5.08
CA THR A 82 -0.28 -2.25 -4.28
C THR A 82 -0.42 -1.00 -5.15
N SER A 83 -0.94 0.09 -4.58
CA SER A 83 -0.68 1.44 -5.07
C SER A 83 0.83 1.79 -4.94
N PRO A 84 1.31 2.95 -5.45
CA PRO A 84 2.71 3.33 -5.30
C PRO A 84 3.23 3.21 -3.87
N LEU A 85 4.39 2.58 -3.74
CA LEU A 85 5.15 2.42 -2.51
C LEU A 85 5.81 3.75 -2.13
N LEU A 86 5.59 4.19 -0.90
CA LEU A 86 6.10 5.46 -0.39
C LEU A 86 7.12 5.26 0.74
N GLN A 87 6.96 4.21 1.54
CA GLN A 87 7.90 3.87 2.61
C GLN A 87 7.95 2.36 2.81
N LEU A 88 9.16 1.84 2.99
CA LEU A 88 9.42 0.46 3.37
C LEU A 88 10.17 0.46 4.70
N ASP A 89 9.73 -0.38 5.63
CA ASP A 89 10.44 -0.64 6.87
C ASP A 89 11.85 -1.19 6.62
N ARG A 90 12.81 -0.85 7.49
CA ARG A 90 14.18 -1.40 7.40
C ARG A 90 14.21 -2.91 7.61
N GLY A 91 13.34 -3.43 8.49
CA GLY A 91 13.19 -4.86 8.70
C GLY A 91 12.38 -5.55 7.60
N MET A 92 11.87 -4.81 6.62
CA MET A 92 10.99 -5.30 5.57
C MET A 92 9.73 -6.01 6.11
N THR A 93 9.24 -5.56 7.27
CA THR A 93 8.09 -6.16 7.98
C THR A 93 6.77 -5.46 7.67
N TRP A 94 6.83 -4.22 7.18
CA TRP A 94 5.67 -3.45 6.76
C TRP A 94 6.05 -2.44 5.66
N ALA A 95 5.03 -1.97 4.94
CA ALA A 95 5.18 -0.89 3.97
C ALA A 95 4.00 0.07 4.02
N ARG A 96 4.25 1.35 3.74
CA ARG A 96 3.22 2.34 3.42
C ARG A 96 3.15 2.57 1.93
N CYS A 97 1.95 2.39 1.39
CA CYS A 97 1.61 2.72 0.03
C CYS A 97 0.59 3.86 0.02
N ARG A 98 0.44 4.53 -1.11
CA ARG A 98 -0.50 5.67 -1.29
C ARG A 98 -1.90 5.44 -0.72
N SER A 99 -2.43 4.22 -0.75
CA SER A 99 -3.78 3.93 -0.24
C SER A 99 -3.84 3.42 1.20
N ARG A 100 -2.80 2.74 1.71
CA ARG A 100 -2.80 2.07 3.02
C ARG A 100 -1.43 1.52 3.44
N VAL A 101 -1.35 1.12 4.70
CA VAL A 101 -0.28 0.30 5.29
C VAL A 101 -0.53 -1.18 4.97
N TYR A 102 0.56 -1.94 4.79
CA TYR A 102 0.55 -3.40 4.63
C TYR A 102 1.54 -4.04 5.59
N ARG A 103 1.18 -5.22 6.11
CA ARG A 103 2.14 -6.14 6.72
C ARG A 103 2.82 -6.96 5.63
N LEU A 104 4.10 -7.23 5.79
CA LEU A 104 4.92 -7.95 4.83
C LEU A 104 5.51 -9.21 5.48
N GLN A 105 5.37 -10.34 4.80
CA GLN A 105 5.97 -11.60 5.21
C GLN A 105 6.52 -12.33 3.98
N GLU A 106 7.47 -13.24 4.20
CA GLU A 106 7.95 -14.15 3.15
C GLU A 106 8.33 -13.43 1.85
N PRO A 107 9.31 -12.51 1.86
CA PRO A 107 9.77 -11.91 0.61
C PRO A 107 10.23 -13.00 -0.37
N TYR A 108 10.04 -12.76 -1.67
CA TYR A 108 10.63 -13.63 -2.68
C TYR A 108 12.15 -13.76 -2.46
N PRO A 109 12.78 -14.91 -2.80
CA PRO A 109 14.16 -15.20 -2.44
C PRO A 109 15.18 -14.12 -2.82
N GLN A 110 15.00 -13.42 -3.95
CA GLN A 110 15.89 -12.33 -4.37
C GLN A 110 15.80 -11.06 -3.49
N TRP A 111 14.81 -10.99 -2.61
CA TRP A 111 14.59 -9.94 -1.62
C TRP A 111 14.81 -10.43 -0.18
N LYS A 112 15.19 -11.70 0.02
CA LYS A 112 15.73 -12.14 1.31
C LYS A 112 17.07 -11.44 1.48
N ALA A 113 17.18 -10.57 2.48
CA ALA A 113 18.42 -9.92 2.85
C ALA A 113 19.53 -10.97 2.98
N GLY A 114 20.69 -10.68 2.37
CA GLY A 114 21.97 -11.22 2.82
C GLY A 114 22.37 -10.61 4.16
#